data_AF-A0A821IQU4-F1
#
_entry.id   AF-A0A821IQU4-F1
#
_cell.length_a   1.000
_cell.length_b   1.000
_cell.length_c   1.000
_cell.angle_alpha   90.00
_cell.angle_beta   90.00
_cell.angle_gamma   90.00
#
_symmetry.space_group_name_H-M   'P 1'
#
loop_
_entity.id
_entity.type
_entity.pdbx_description
1 polymer ?
#
loop_
_entity_poly.entity_id
_entity_poly.type
_entity_poly.pdbx_seq_one_letter_code
_entity_poly.pdbx_strand_id
1 'polypeptide(L)'
;ETQSKSSYLVETVKQHYLQHSRIKRLMNPAKSLPIEQSYINLAIVTVKEQYKKEQQLHSTQYDDSILNSYEEIYGMKTAIDVKDIFQSCEREEKQILVFGRAGIGKSTFCRYIAYQWAKGSYWSQYELLALIPLQRLTTIRNIFICKT
;
A
#
# COMPACT_ATOMS: atom_id res chain seq x y z
N GLU A 1 -31.05 16.50 3.42
CA GLU A 1 -30.61 15.54 4.47
C GLU A 1 -29.44 14.64 4.04
N THR A 2 -29.38 14.19 2.78
CA THR A 2 -28.32 13.30 2.25
C THR A 2 -26.90 13.86 2.35
N GLN A 3 -26.71 15.17 2.13
CA GLN A 3 -25.39 15.83 2.24
C GLN A 3 -24.80 15.74 3.66
N SER A 4 -25.64 15.93 4.68
CA SER A 4 -25.24 15.89 6.09
C SER A 4 -24.83 14.48 6.53
N LYS A 5 -25.55 13.45 6.06
CA LYS A 5 -25.21 12.05 6.32
C LYS A 5 -23.89 11.65 5.65
N SER A 6 -23.67 12.04 4.38
CA SER A 6 -22.42 11.76 3.68
C SER A 6 -21.21 12.39 4.38
N SER A 7 -21.33 13.66 4.77
CA SER A 7 -20.28 14.37 5.52
C SER A 7 -19.97 13.71 6.86
N TYR A 8 -21.00 13.29 7.61
CA TYR A 8 -20.82 12.57 8.87
C TYR A 8 -20.08 11.23 8.70
N LEU A 9 -20.38 10.47 7.64
CA LEU A 9 -19.70 9.21 7.36
C LEU A 9 -18.21 9.42 7.05
N VAL A 10 -17.89 10.39 6.19
CA VAL A 10 -16.50 10.72 5.85
C VAL A 10 -15.73 11.12 7.11
N GLU A 11 -16.31 11.97 7.96
CA GLU A 11 -15.68 12.39 9.21
C GLU A 11 -15.48 11.20 10.16
N THR A 12 -16.48 10.33 10.28
CA THR A 12 -16.39 9.10 11.10
C THR A 12 -15.23 8.21 10.63
N VAL A 13 -15.06 8.04 9.31
CA VAL A 13 -13.97 7.26 8.72
C VAL A 13 -12.61 7.90 9.01
N LYS A 14 -12.48 9.23 8.87
CA LYS A 14 -11.26 9.95 9.22
C LYS A 14 -10.90 9.76 10.69
N GLN A 15 -11.86 9.99 11.59
CA GLN A 15 -11.66 9.80 13.03
C GLN A 15 -11.23 8.36 13.34
N HIS A 16 -11.83 7.36 12.70
CA HIS A 16 -11.44 5.97 12.86
C HIS A 16 -9.96 5.75 12.49
N TYR A 17 -9.49 6.27 11.35
CA TYR A 17 -8.08 6.12 10.96
C TYR A 17 -7.11 6.88 11.88
N LEU A 18 -7.48 8.06 12.36
CA LEU A 18 -6.68 8.85 13.30
C LEU A 18 -6.54 8.17 14.67
N GLN A 19 -7.63 7.59 15.18
CA GLN A 19 -7.63 6.82 16.44
C GLN A 19 -6.78 5.56 16.32
N HIS A 20 -6.77 4.92 15.15
CA HIS A 20 -5.95 3.75 14.86
C HIS A 20 -4.59 4.14 14.26
N SER A 21 -3.94 5.16 14.78
CA SER A 21 -2.60 5.64 14.36
C SER A 21 -1.43 4.90 15.01
N ARG A 22 -1.67 3.85 15.81
CA ARG A 22 -0.60 3.11 16.51
C ARG A 22 -0.50 1.64 16.13
N ILE A 23 0.72 1.13 15.98
CA ILE A 23 1.03 -0.27 15.74
C ILE A 23 1.39 -0.94 17.07
N LYS A 24 0.66 -2.00 17.41
CA LYS A 24 0.96 -2.82 18.59
C LYS A 24 2.17 -3.70 18.31
N ARG A 25 3.12 -3.76 19.24
CA ARG A 25 4.26 -4.69 19.15
C ARG A 25 3.80 -6.10 19.52
N LEU A 26 4.44 -7.08 18.90
CA LEU A 26 4.15 -8.50 19.18
C LEU A 26 4.48 -8.88 20.62
N MET A 27 5.70 -8.55 21.08
CA MET A 27 6.19 -8.95 22.41
C MET A 27 5.74 -8.03 23.55
N ASN A 28 5.21 -6.85 23.25
CA ASN A 28 4.74 -5.91 24.27
C ASN A 28 3.66 -4.95 23.70
N PRO A 29 2.38 -5.37 23.71
CA PRO A 29 1.28 -4.59 23.14
C PRO A 29 1.07 -3.22 23.81
N ALA A 30 1.48 -3.07 25.08
CA ALA A 30 1.40 -1.81 25.81
C ALA A 30 2.37 -0.76 25.24
N LYS A 31 3.50 -1.18 24.69
CA LYS A 31 4.46 -0.31 23.98
C LYS A 31 4.09 -0.21 22.50
N SER A 32 2.96 0.40 22.19
CA SER A 32 2.58 0.68 20.80
C SER A 32 3.38 1.84 20.21
N LEU A 33 3.73 1.76 18.93
CA LEU A 33 4.46 2.80 18.21
C LEU A 33 3.53 3.63 17.31
N PRO A 34 3.73 4.95 17.17
CA PRO A 34 3.05 5.75 16.15
C PRO A 34 3.32 5.18 14.76
N ILE A 35 2.32 5.20 13.89
CA ILE A 35 2.41 4.64 12.53
C ILE A 35 3.43 5.38 11.69
N GLU A 36 3.61 6.69 11.91
CA GLU A 36 4.58 7.53 11.21
C GLU A 36 6.02 7.16 11.57
N GLN A 37 6.25 6.74 12.81
CA GLN A 37 7.57 6.27 13.27
C GLN A 37 7.82 4.81 12.91
N SER A 38 6.76 4.05 12.62
CA SER A 38 6.83 2.62 12.31
C SER A 38 6.82 2.33 10.80
N TYR A 39 6.47 3.32 9.99
CA TYR A 39 6.56 3.24 8.54
C TYR A 39 8.02 3.46 8.15
N ILE A 40 8.79 2.37 8.16
CA ILE A 40 10.19 2.40 7.75
C ILE A 40 10.20 2.32 6.23
N ASN A 41 10.73 3.38 5.59
CA ASN A 41 10.88 3.60 4.15
C ASN A 41 10.86 2.33 3.29
N LEU A 42 9.66 1.89 2.92
CA LEU A 42 9.47 0.94 1.84
C LEU A 42 9.75 1.70 0.55
N ALA A 43 10.85 1.37 -0.13
CA ALA A 43 11.08 1.84 -1.49
C ALA A 43 10.03 1.17 -2.39
N ILE A 44 9.06 1.96 -2.85
CA ILE A 44 8.09 1.52 -3.86
C ILE A 44 8.80 1.61 -5.22
N VAL A 45 8.71 0.52 -5.99
CA VAL A 45 9.41 0.35 -7.27
C VAL A 45 8.39 0.07 -8.36
N THR A 46 8.56 0.66 -9.53
CA THR A 46 7.65 0.49 -10.67
C THR A 46 7.96 -0.79 -11.45
N VAL A 47 6.93 -1.60 -11.74
CA VAL A 47 7.05 -2.88 -12.47
C VAL A 47 7.50 -2.73 -13.93
N LYS A 48 7.24 -1.58 -14.58
CA LYS A 48 7.64 -1.32 -15.98
C LYS A 48 9.15 -1.48 -16.21
N GLU A 49 9.98 -1.26 -15.19
CA GLU A 49 11.43 -1.42 -15.24
C GLU A 49 11.88 -2.88 -14.95
N GLN A 50 11.08 -3.62 -14.17
CA GLN A 50 11.38 -4.98 -13.72
C GLN A 50 11.18 -6.01 -14.84
N TYR A 51 10.07 -5.91 -15.58
CA TYR A 51 9.71 -6.91 -16.61
C TYR A 51 10.69 -6.92 -17.79
N LYS A 52 11.29 -5.76 -18.14
CA LYS A 52 12.31 -5.67 -19.20
C LYS A 52 13.63 -6.33 -18.81
N LYS A 53 14.02 -6.25 -17.52
CA LYS A 53 15.24 -6.88 -17.00
C LYS A 53 15.06 -8.40 -16.81
N GLU A 54 13.89 -8.83 -16.33
CA GLU A 54 13.57 -10.27 -16.18
C GLU A 54 13.57 -11.01 -17.53
N GLN A 55 13.11 -10.38 -18.62
CA GLN A 55 13.16 -10.97 -19.96
C GLN A 55 14.58 -11.13 -20.52
N GLN A 56 15.53 -10.25 -20.15
CA GLN A 56 16.92 -10.36 -20.59
C GLN A 56 17.64 -11.53 -19.92
N LEU A 57 17.30 -11.83 -18.65
CA LEU A 57 17.94 -12.88 -17.86
C LEU A 57 17.51 -14.30 -18.23
N HIS A 58 16.30 -14.50 -18.75
CA HIS A 58 15.84 -15.82 -19.20
C HIS A 58 16.65 -16.42 -20.37
N SER A 59 17.57 -15.67 -20.96
CA SER A 59 18.46 -16.13 -22.04
C SER A 59 19.77 -16.76 -21.56
N THR A 60 20.17 -16.59 -20.29
CA THR A 60 21.49 -17.01 -19.80
C THR A 60 21.35 -18.08 -18.72
N GLN A 61 21.91 -19.26 -18.97
CA GLN A 61 21.73 -20.48 -18.17
C GLN A 61 22.36 -20.42 -16.77
N TYR A 62 21.65 -21.10 -15.85
CA TYR A 62 21.92 -21.58 -14.50
C TYR A 62 23.41 -21.69 -14.09
N ASP A 63 23.89 -20.74 -13.29
CA ASP A 63 25.09 -20.92 -12.45
C ASP A 63 24.95 -20.10 -11.15
N ASP A 64 25.58 -20.56 -10.07
CA ASP A 64 25.44 -20.21 -8.64
C ASP A 64 25.61 -18.70 -8.26
N SER A 65 25.71 -17.83 -9.25
CA SER A 65 25.64 -16.34 -9.20
C SER A 65 24.30 -15.77 -8.70
N ILE A 66 23.32 -16.62 -8.39
CA ILE A 66 21.93 -16.26 -8.09
C ILE A 66 21.82 -15.23 -6.94
N LEU A 67 22.69 -15.27 -5.93
CA LEU A 67 22.66 -14.28 -4.85
C LEU A 67 23.05 -12.87 -5.32
N ASN A 68 24.05 -12.77 -6.21
CA ASN A 68 24.49 -11.51 -6.81
C ASN A 68 23.46 -11.02 -7.84
N SER A 69 22.84 -11.93 -8.59
CA SER A 69 21.79 -11.60 -9.56
C SER A 69 20.52 -11.11 -8.88
N TYR A 70 20.13 -11.64 -7.72
CA TYR A 70 19.00 -11.08 -6.95
C TYR A 70 19.27 -9.62 -6.53
N GLU A 71 20.47 -9.28 -6.06
CA GLU A 71 20.82 -7.90 -5.72
C GLU A 71 20.91 -6.98 -6.95
N GLU A 72 21.40 -7.48 -8.09
CA GLU A 72 21.42 -6.76 -9.38
C GLU A 72 20.04 -6.62 -10.05
N ILE A 73 19.12 -7.58 -9.88
CA ILE A 73 17.70 -7.49 -10.29
C ILE A 73 16.97 -6.43 -9.47
N TYR A 74 17.38 -6.23 -8.21
CA TYR A 74 16.96 -5.10 -7.38
C TYR A 74 17.82 -3.84 -7.57
N GLY A 75 18.73 -3.83 -8.55
CA GLY A 75 19.63 -2.74 -8.89
C GLY A 75 18.94 -1.55 -9.56
N MET A 76 19.11 -0.39 -8.89
CA MET A 76 18.52 0.94 -9.12
C MET A 76 16.98 0.97 -9.14
N LYS A 77 16.42 0.85 -7.95
CA LYS A 77 15.04 1.20 -7.65
C LYS A 77 14.90 2.71 -7.62
N THR A 78 14.13 3.29 -8.54
CA THR A 78 13.67 4.66 -8.38
C THR A 78 12.68 4.66 -7.21
N ALA A 79 13.15 5.13 -6.05
CA ALA A 79 12.31 5.21 -4.87
C ALA A 79 11.19 6.22 -5.15
N ILE A 80 9.94 5.76 -5.13
CA ILE A 80 8.78 6.62 -5.26
C ILE A 80 8.32 7.05 -3.87
N ASP A 81 8.13 8.36 -3.70
CA ASP A 81 7.45 8.89 -2.52
C ASP A 81 5.97 8.44 -2.55
N VAL A 82 5.45 8.05 -1.40
CA VAL A 82 4.08 7.54 -1.26
C VAL A 82 3.07 8.52 -1.85
N LYS A 83 3.26 9.83 -1.66
CA LYS A 83 2.34 10.86 -2.17
C LYS A 83 2.23 10.85 -3.71
N ASP A 84 3.30 10.43 -4.39
CA ASP A 84 3.46 10.48 -5.85
C ASP A 84 3.10 9.14 -6.52
N ILE A 85 2.69 8.12 -5.75
CA ILE A 85 2.48 6.75 -6.24
C ILE A 85 1.45 6.67 -7.39
N PHE A 86 0.50 7.59 -7.44
CA PHE A 86 -0.55 7.69 -8.46
C PHE A 86 -0.18 8.60 -9.65
N GLN A 87 1.00 9.22 -9.66
CA GLN A 87 1.43 10.09 -10.77
C GLN A 87 1.86 9.29 -11.99
N SER A 88 2.38 8.08 -11.79
CA SER A 88 2.81 7.18 -12.86
C SER A 88 1.65 6.44 -13.55
N CYS A 89 0.42 6.60 -13.05
CA CYS A 89 -0.79 6.04 -13.66
C CYS A 89 -1.26 6.93 -14.81
N GLU A 90 -1.03 6.49 -16.05
CA GLU A 90 -1.47 7.17 -17.27
C GLU A 90 -2.99 7.06 -17.52
N ARG A 91 -3.65 6.08 -16.90
CA ARG A 91 -5.10 5.85 -17.05
C ARG A 91 -5.90 6.75 -16.11
N GLU A 92 -7.12 7.09 -16.52
CA GLU A 92 -8.10 7.77 -15.66
C GLU A 92 -8.41 6.97 -14.39
N GLU A 93 -8.63 5.65 -14.56
CA GLU A 93 -8.72 4.70 -13.46
C GLU A 93 -7.32 4.32 -12.98
N LYS A 94 -6.94 4.85 -11.82
CA LYS A 94 -5.61 4.62 -11.24
C LYS A 94 -5.60 3.35 -10.40
N GLN A 95 -4.88 2.33 -10.88
CA GLN A 95 -4.69 1.08 -10.17
C GLN A 95 -3.21 0.83 -9.87
N ILE A 96 -2.93 0.45 -8.62
CA ILE A 96 -1.59 0.12 -8.15
C ILE A 96 -1.61 -1.23 -7.46
N LEU A 97 -0.65 -2.08 -7.82
CA LEU A 97 -0.44 -3.37 -7.18
C LEU A 97 0.89 -3.34 -6.43
N VAL A 98 0.83 -3.56 -5.11
CA VAL A 98 2.00 -3.53 -4.23
C VAL A 98 2.48 -4.95 -3.95
N PHE A 99 3.67 -5.27 -4.45
CA PHE A 99 4.34 -6.54 -4.20
C PHE A 99 5.31 -6.45 -3.01
N GLY A 100 5.60 -7.60 -2.41
CA GLY A 100 6.60 -7.72 -1.36
C GLY A 100 6.48 -9.01 -0.56
N ARG A 101 7.55 -9.39 0.14
CA ARG A 101 7.60 -10.62 0.94
C ARG A 101 6.53 -10.62 2.06
N ALA A 102 6.19 -11.79 2.57
CA ALA A 102 5.37 -11.89 3.78
C ALA A 102 6.07 -11.16 4.94
N GLY A 103 5.30 -10.46 5.77
CA GLY A 103 5.85 -9.71 6.91
C GLY A 103 6.54 -8.37 6.58
N ILE A 104 6.74 -8.01 5.30
CA ILE A 104 7.43 -6.77 4.91
C ILE A 104 6.65 -5.48 5.25
N GLY A 105 5.38 -5.59 5.64
CA GLY A 105 4.57 -4.44 6.05
C GLY A 105 3.57 -3.91 5.01
N LYS A 106 3.17 -4.70 4.01
CA LYS A 106 2.13 -4.29 3.02
C LYS A 106 0.82 -3.79 3.67
N SER A 107 0.30 -4.52 4.67
CA SER A 107 -0.91 -4.08 5.40
C SER A 107 -0.66 -2.81 6.22
N THR A 108 0.56 -2.66 6.76
CA THR A 108 1.00 -1.45 7.46
C THR A 108 1.05 -0.24 6.52
N PHE A 109 1.53 -0.44 5.30
CA PHE A 109 1.54 0.57 4.25
C PHE A 109 0.13 1.09 3.92
N CYS A 110 -0.84 0.20 3.71
CA CYS A 110 -2.22 0.63 3.46
C CYS A 110 -2.82 1.42 4.65
N ARG A 111 -2.49 1.02 5.88
CA ARG A 111 -2.93 1.74 7.09
C ARG A 111 -2.25 3.10 7.21
N TYR A 112 -0.98 3.21 6.85
CA TYR A 112 -0.24 4.48 6.84
C TYR A 112 -0.85 5.45 5.83
N ILE A 113 -1.18 4.97 4.63
CA ILE A 113 -1.91 5.74 3.62
C ILE A 113 -3.24 6.28 4.18
N ALA A 114 -4.05 5.40 4.78
CA ALA A 114 -5.35 5.78 5.31
C ALA A 114 -5.22 6.85 6.41
N TYR A 115 -4.22 6.71 7.26
CA TYR A 115 -3.88 7.68 8.28
C TYR A 115 -3.47 9.05 7.69
N GLN A 116 -2.59 9.07 6.68
CA GLN A 116 -2.13 10.31 6.05
C GLN A 116 -3.24 11.03 5.29
N TRP A 117 -4.12 10.29 4.62
CA TRP A 117 -5.32 10.85 4.01
C TRP A 117 -6.25 11.46 5.06
N ALA A 118 -6.49 10.76 6.18
CA ALA A 118 -7.36 11.27 7.25
C ALA A 118 -6.80 12.54 7.91
N LYS A 119 -5.49 12.65 8.01
CA LYS A 119 -4.79 13.87 8.48
C LYS A 119 -4.86 15.03 7.47
N GLY A 120 -5.23 14.76 6.23
CA GLY A 120 -5.23 15.73 5.13
C GLY A 120 -3.86 15.95 4.49
N SER A 121 -2.87 15.10 4.79
CA SER A 121 -1.52 15.23 4.23
C SER A 121 -1.46 14.77 2.77
N TYR A 122 -2.15 13.67 2.44
CA TYR A 122 -2.11 13.04 1.12
C TYR A 122 -3.49 12.97 0.48
N TRP A 123 -3.50 13.17 -0.84
CA TRP A 123 -4.62 12.95 -1.74
C TRP A 123 -5.96 13.56 -1.29
N SER A 124 -5.91 14.85 -0.93
CA SER A 124 -7.09 15.64 -0.58
C SER A 124 -8.14 15.71 -1.69
N GLN A 125 -7.78 15.38 -2.94
CA GLN A 125 -8.72 15.26 -4.05
C GLN A 125 -9.72 14.09 -3.91
N TYR A 126 -9.45 13.10 -3.05
CA TYR A 126 -10.39 12.01 -2.80
C TYR A 126 -11.26 12.31 -1.58
N GLU A 127 -12.57 12.35 -1.77
CA GLU A 127 -13.55 12.62 -0.71
C GLU A 127 -13.63 11.51 0.34
N LEU A 128 -13.33 10.27 -0.05
CA LEU A 128 -13.41 9.09 0.80
C LEU A 128 -12.28 8.10 0.49
N LEU A 129 -11.68 7.54 1.54
CA LEU A 129 -10.75 6.41 1.43
C LEU A 129 -11.29 5.22 2.25
N ALA A 130 -11.54 4.10 1.58
CA ALA A 130 -12.01 2.87 2.20
C ALA A 130 -10.89 1.82 2.27
N LEU A 131 -10.46 1.46 3.48
CA LEU A 131 -9.54 0.34 3.69
C LEU A 131 -10.34 -0.96 3.81
N ILE A 132 -10.20 -1.86 2.84
CA ILE A 132 -10.96 -3.12 2.78
C ILE A 132 -10.02 -4.31 3.10
N PRO A 133 -10.17 -4.95 4.28
CA PRO A 133 -9.35 -6.12 4.63
C PRO A 133 -9.80 -7.35 3.84
N LEU A 134 -9.07 -7.68 2.76
CA LEU A 134 -9.42 -8.80 1.87
C LEU A 134 -9.47 -10.17 2.59
N GLN A 135 -8.68 -10.36 3.64
CA GLN A 135 -8.69 -11.60 4.44
C GLN A 135 -10.05 -11.88 5.11
N ARG A 136 -10.87 -10.85 5.35
CA ARG A 136 -12.20 -10.99 5.96
C ARG A 136 -13.31 -11.17 4.92
N LEU A 137 -13.01 -10.86 3.65
CA LEU A 137 -13.95 -10.97 2.56
C LEU A 137 -14.06 -12.42 2.05
N THR A 138 -12.97 -13.18 2.09
CA THR A 138 -12.94 -14.58 1.62
C THR A 138 -13.74 -15.56 2.48
N THR A 139 -14.18 -15.15 3.68
CA THR A 139 -15.08 -15.96 4.52
C THR A 139 -16.50 -16.03 3.93
N ILE A 140 -16.86 -15.11 3.03
CA ILE A 140 -18.14 -15.11 2.33
C ILE A 140 -17.87 -15.61 0.90
N ARG A 141 -18.17 -16.88 0.62
CA ARG A 141 -17.96 -17.52 -0.70
C ARG A 141 -18.75 -16.90 -1.86
N ASN A 142 -19.55 -15.85 -1.63
CA ASN A 142 -20.33 -15.14 -2.63
C ASN A 142 -20.22 -13.61 -2.41
N ILE A 143 -19.09 -13.00 -2.76
CA ILE A 143 -19.03 -11.53 -2.88
C ILE A 143 -19.26 -11.18 -4.34
N PHE A 144 -20.50 -10.83 -4.66
CA PHE A 144 -20.82 -10.03 -5.84
C PHE A 144 -20.38 -8.59 -5.53
N ILE A 145 -19.29 -8.14 -6.15
CA ILE A 145 -18.97 -6.71 -6.19
C ILE A 145 -19.96 -6.10 -7.20
N CYS A 146 -21.05 -5.51 -6.70
CA CYS A 146 -21.92 -4.67 -7.53
C CYS A 146 -21.11 -3.48 -8.04
N LYS A 147 -20.91 -3.43 -9.36
CA LYS A 147 -20.47 -2.24 -10.06
C LYS A 147 -21.72 -1.37 -10.25
N THR A 148 -21.80 -0.23 -9.55
CA THR A 148 -22.70 0.88 -9.92
C THR A 148 -22.15 1.60 -11.14
#